data_AF-A0A920YQY6-F1
#
_entry.id   AF-A0A920YQY6-F1
#
_cell.length_a   1.000
_cell.length_b   1.000
_cell.length_c   1.000
_cell.angle_alpha   90.00
_cell.angle_beta   90.00
_cell.angle_gamma   90.00
#
_symmetry.space_group_name_H-M   'P 1'
#
loop_
_entity.id
_entity.type
_entity.pdbx_description
1 polymer ?
#
loop_
_entity_poly.entity_id
_entity_poly.type
_entity_poly.pdbx_seq_one_letter_code
_entity_poly.pdbx_strand_id
1 'polypeptide(L)'
;MNIEIALKLNTLNKVFITPKNPDLEPKIQFKSGVKMDDEEYRKLIEELLSCRYSSDKLEIIREKVKSFDDLEDLLIDAQLDEEEFISLFNNLGDVEIAAMIKRHPFESDIQAVNLSEAEQVLRLYLENYVKKLPSNRQEHIFQIAEYLLEVDI
;
A
#
# COMPACT_ATOMS: atom_id res chain seq x y z
N MET A 1 11.05 27.93 2.90
CA MET A 1 12.44 27.64 3.27
C MET A 1 13.08 28.90 3.86
N ASN A 2 13.16 29.00 5.20
CA ASN A 2 13.57 30.23 5.89
C ASN A 2 15.09 30.45 5.96
N ILE A 3 15.89 29.39 5.77
CA ILE A 3 17.35 29.45 5.87
C ILE A 3 17.96 30.20 4.69
N GLU A 4 17.48 29.96 3.47
CA GLU A 4 17.96 30.66 2.27
C GLU A 4 17.69 32.17 2.32
N ILE A 5 16.51 32.55 2.83
CA ILE A 5 16.12 33.96 3.04
C ILE A 5 17.00 34.60 4.12
N ALA A 6 17.24 33.92 5.24
CA ALA A 6 18.07 34.43 6.32
C ALA A 6 19.55 34.53 5.94
N LEU A 7 20.04 33.65 5.07
CA LEU A 7 21.37 33.75 4.46
C LEU A 7 21.47 35.01 3.59
N LYS A 8 20.49 35.25 2.70
CA LYS A 8 20.45 36.46 1.85
C LYS A 8 20.36 37.76 2.65
N LEU A 9 19.66 37.74 3.77
CA LEU A 9 19.46 38.90 4.65
C LEU A 9 20.52 39.03 5.75
N ASN A 10 21.50 38.12 5.80
CA ASN A 10 22.55 38.06 6.82
C ASN A 10 21.99 38.02 8.27
N THR A 11 20.83 37.38 8.43
CA THR A 11 20.11 37.23 9.71
C THR A 11 20.14 35.79 10.24
N LEU A 12 21.11 34.99 9.80
CA LEU A 12 21.24 33.59 10.17
C LEU A 12 21.37 33.39 11.70
N ASN A 13 21.96 34.36 12.41
CA ASN A 13 22.06 34.39 13.87
C ASN A 13 20.70 34.53 14.60
N LYS A 14 19.62 34.79 13.87
CA LYS A 14 18.24 34.88 14.38
C LYS A 14 17.39 33.67 13.96
N VAL A 15 17.96 32.70 13.25
CA VAL A 15 17.28 31.47 12.86
C VAL A 15 17.52 30.42 13.93
N PHE A 16 16.45 29.99 14.58
CA PHE A 16 16.47 28.83 15.46
C PHE A 16 16.01 27.61 14.65
N ILE A 17 16.88 26.61 14.55
CA ILE A 17 16.52 25.30 14.01
C ILE A 17 15.99 24.49 15.17
N THR A 18 14.68 24.26 15.21
CA THR A 18 14.10 23.32 16.15
C THR A 18 14.45 21.91 15.68
N PRO A 19 15.18 21.10 16.47
CA PRO A 19 15.38 19.69 16.13
C PRO A 19 14.01 19.03 16.02
N LYS A 20 13.76 18.32 14.92
CA LYS A 20 12.58 17.47 14.81
C LYS A 20 12.73 16.37 15.86
N ASN A 21 11.85 16.31 16.85
CA ASN A 21 11.87 15.24 17.84
C ASN A 21 11.16 14.02 17.24
N PRO A 22 11.86 12.92 16.92
CA PRO A 22 11.24 11.73 16.34
C PRO A 22 10.22 11.07 17.29
N ASP A 23 10.31 11.32 18.60
CA ASP A 23 9.34 10.80 19.57
C ASP A 23 7.99 11.53 19.54
N LEU A 24 7.91 12.68 18.86
CA LEU A 24 6.66 13.43 18.65
C LEU A 24 6.02 13.12 17.29
N GLU A 25 6.65 12.29 16.45
CA GLU A 25 6.03 11.90 15.19
C GLU A 25 4.86 10.94 15.45
N PRO A 26 3.71 11.15 14.78
CA PRO A 26 2.60 10.19 14.83
C PRO A 26 3.09 8.79 14.45
N LYS A 27 2.65 7.79 15.22
CA LYS A 27 2.93 6.38 14.93
C LYS A 27 1.61 5.66 14.68
N ILE A 28 1.47 5.05 13.52
CA ILE A 28 0.28 4.27 13.15
C ILE A 28 0.68 2.80 13.18
N GLN A 29 -0.04 2.00 13.97
CA GLN A 29 0.10 0.55 13.97
C GLN A 29 -1.04 -0.05 13.14
N PHE A 30 -0.68 -0.69 12.03
CA PHE A 30 -1.61 -1.48 11.24
C PHE A 30 -1.56 -2.94 11.69
N LYS A 31 -2.73 -3.55 11.90
CA LYS A 31 -2.85 -4.97 12.23
C LYS A 31 -3.85 -5.61 11.30
N SER A 32 -3.39 -6.61 10.57
CA SER A 32 -4.25 -7.46 9.76
C SER A 32 -5.14 -8.33 10.65
N GLY A 33 -6.21 -8.85 10.05
CA GLY A 33 -7.05 -9.87 10.67
C GLY A 33 -6.34 -11.22 10.80
N VAL A 34 -7.07 -12.22 11.30
CA VAL A 34 -6.56 -13.60 11.33
C VAL A 34 -6.47 -14.13 9.92
N LYS A 35 -5.28 -14.59 9.50
CA LYS A 35 -5.09 -15.23 8.19
C LYS A 35 -5.92 -16.50 8.06
N MET A 36 -6.38 -16.75 6.84
CA MET A 36 -7.02 -18.00 6.44
C MET A 36 -6.03 -19.17 6.60
N ASP A 37 -6.52 -20.37 6.88
CA ASP A 37 -5.64 -21.55 6.90
C ASP A 37 -5.21 -21.95 5.48
N ASP A 38 -4.06 -22.62 5.38
CA ASP A 38 -3.45 -23.00 4.11
C ASP A 38 -4.32 -23.92 3.25
N GLU A 39 -5.22 -24.72 3.84
CA GLU A 39 -6.10 -25.62 3.09
C GLU A 39 -7.27 -24.83 2.49
N GLU A 40 -7.91 -23.97 3.28
CA GLU A 40 -8.94 -23.05 2.83
C GLU A 40 -8.42 -22.08 1.77
N TYR A 41 -7.23 -21.49 1.99
CA TYR A 41 -6.61 -20.57 1.04
C TYR A 41 -6.32 -21.24 -0.31
N ARG A 42 -5.77 -22.47 -0.30
CA ARG A 42 -5.53 -23.21 -1.54
C ARG A 42 -6.82 -23.49 -2.32
N LYS A 43 -7.91 -23.86 -1.62
CA LYS A 43 -9.22 -24.06 -2.25
C LYS A 43 -9.77 -22.78 -2.85
N LEU A 44 -9.60 -21.64 -2.17
CA LEU A 44 -9.98 -20.32 -2.68
C LEU A 44 -9.24 -20.01 -3.99
N ILE A 45 -7.92 -20.18 -4.03
CA ILE A 45 -7.14 -19.92 -5.25
C ILE A 45 -7.57 -20.84 -6.40
N GLU A 46 -7.74 -22.13 -6.16
CA GLU A 46 -8.23 -23.08 -7.18
C GLU A 46 -9.60 -22.68 -7.75
N GLU A 47 -10.52 -22.25 -6.88
CA GLU A 47 -11.84 -21.78 -7.28
C GLU A 47 -11.75 -20.52 -8.15
N LEU A 48 -10.94 -19.53 -7.75
CA LEU A 48 -10.75 -18.29 -8.50
C LEU A 48 -10.12 -18.51 -9.87
N LEU A 49 -9.12 -19.40 -9.96
CA LEU A 49 -8.48 -19.77 -11.24
C LEU A 49 -9.43 -20.53 -12.18
N SER A 50 -10.42 -21.25 -11.62
CA SER A 50 -11.45 -21.92 -12.41
C SER A 50 -12.59 -20.98 -12.86
N CYS A 51 -12.68 -19.79 -12.26
CA CYS A 51 -13.77 -18.86 -12.46
C CYS A 51 -13.57 -18.02 -13.72
N ARG A 52 -14.63 -17.89 -14.53
CA ARG A 52 -14.58 -17.22 -15.84
C ARG A 52 -14.97 -15.74 -15.80
N TYR A 53 -15.74 -15.34 -14.80
CA TYR A 53 -16.34 -14.00 -14.74
C TYR A 53 -15.74 -13.22 -13.58
N SER A 54 -15.25 -12.02 -13.88
CA SER A 54 -14.65 -11.13 -12.88
C SER A 54 -15.61 -10.76 -11.76
N SER A 55 -16.90 -10.59 -12.06
CA SER A 55 -17.94 -10.36 -11.03
C SER A 55 -17.97 -11.46 -9.98
N ASP A 56 -17.89 -12.71 -10.43
CA ASP A 56 -18.04 -13.88 -9.58
C ASP A 56 -16.76 -14.06 -8.75
N LYS A 57 -15.58 -13.84 -9.35
CA LYS A 57 -14.31 -13.78 -8.60
C LYS A 57 -14.35 -12.75 -7.48
N LEU A 58 -14.78 -11.53 -7.80
CA LEU A 58 -14.86 -10.43 -6.82
C LEU A 58 -15.85 -10.75 -5.68
N GLU A 59 -16.96 -11.42 -5.98
CA GLU A 59 -17.92 -11.86 -4.97
C GLU A 59 -17.32 -12.95 -4.07
N ILE A 60 -16.65 -13.95 -4.63
CA ILE A 60 -15.94 -15.00 -3.88
C ILE A 60 -14.87 -14.40 -2.97
N ILE A 61 -14.06 -13.48 -3.48
CA ILE A 61 -13.01 -12.79 -2.70
C ILE A 61 -13.65 -12.06 -1.52
N ARG A 62 -14.72 -11.29 -1.76
CA ARG A 62 -15.43 -10.54 -0.72
C ARG A 62 -16.02 -11.46 0.35
N GLU A 63 -16.55 -12.60 -0.06
CA GLU A 63 -17.16 -13.58 0.85
C GLU A 63 -16.11 -14.27 1.71
N LYS A 64 -14.95 -14.63 1.14
CA LYS A 64 -13.99 -15.55 1.79
C LYS A 64 -12.78 -14.86 2.39
N VAL A 65 -12.27 -13.78 1.81
CA VAL A 65 -11.09 -13.07 2.32
C VAL A 65 -11.48 -12.16 3.48
N LYS A 66 -10.85 -12.37 4.64
CA LYS A 66 -11.15 -11.64 5.89
C LYS A 66 -9.97 -10.93 6.51
N SER A 67 -8.75 -11.23 6.07
CA SER A 67 -7.55 -10.53 6.51
C SER A 67 -6.92 -9.75 5.36
N PHE A 68 -6.16 -8.72 5.71
CA PHE A 68 -5.43 -7.92 4.73
C PHE A 68 -4.28 -8.73 4.14
N ASP A 69 -3.64 -9.58 4.94
CA ASP A 69 -2.53 -10.41 4.47
C ASP A 69 -3.01 -11.49 3.49
N ASP A 70 -4.20 -12.06 3.68
CA ASP A 70 -4.78 -12.98 2.67
C ASP A 70 -5.12 -12.26 1.37
N LEU A 71 -5.58 -11.00 1.45
CA LEU A 71 -5.82 -10.18 0.26
C LEU A 71 -4.51 -9.91 -0.48
N GLU A 72 -3.45 -9.55 0.24
CA GLU A 72 -2.11 -9.31 -0.30
C GLU A 72 -1.57 -10.53 -1.05
N ASP A 73 -1.59 -11.71 -0.41
CA ASP A 73 -1.16 -12.96 -1.06
C ASP A 73 -2.02 -13.25 -2.30
N LEU A 74 -3.34 -13.02 -2.21
CA LEU A 74 -4.27 -13.27 -3.30
C LEU A 74 -4.00 -12.40 -4.53
N LEU A 75 -3.62 -11.14 -4.35
CA LEU A 75 -3.25 -10.25 -5.46
C LEU A 75 -2.06 -10.79 -6.26
N ILE A 76 -1.21 -11.61 -5.63
CA ILE A 76 -0.07 -12.28 -6.30
C ILE A 76 -0.51 -13.61 -6.94
N ASP A 77 -1.32 -14.40 -6.23
CA ASP A 77 -1.60 -15.80 -6.60
C ASP A 77 -2.77 -15.98 -7.57
N ALA A 78 -3.78 -15.11 -7.54
CA ALA A 78 -5.07 -15.35 -8.20
C ALA A 78 -5.15 -14.95 -9.68
N GLN A 79 -4.04 -14.50 -10.28
CA GLN A 79 -3.94 -14.08 -11.69
C GLN A 79 -5.07 -13.12 -12.11
N LEU A 80 -5.25 -12.07 -11.31
CA LEU A 80 -6.27 -11.06 -11.56
C LEU A 80 -5.84 -10.09 -12.67
N ASP A 81 -6.81 -9.60 -13.44
CA ASP A 81 -6.57 -8.53 -14.43
C ASP A 81 -6.63 -7.12 -13.81
N GLU A 82 -6.21 -6.10 -14.56
CA GLU A 82 -6.17 -4.71 -14.06
C GLU A 82 -7.54 -4.21 -13.55
N GLU A 83 -8.64 -4.59 -14.19
CA GLU A 83 -9.98 -4.16 -13.78
C GLU A 83 -10.37 -4.81 -12.44
N GLU A 84 -10.07 -6.10 -12.26
CA GLU A 84 -10.24 -6.83 -11.01
C GLU A 84 -9.42 -6.20 -9.87
N PHE A 85 -8.15 -5.86 -10.12
CA PHE A 85 -7.31 -5.12 -9.17
C PHE A 85 -7.93 -3.77 -8.76
N ILE A 86 -8.35 -2.96 -9.74
CA ILE A 86 -8.98 -1.66 -9.49
C ILE A 86 -10.26 -1.83 -8.66
N SER A 87 -11.08 -2.84 -8.95
CA SER A 87 -12.27 -3.15 -8.17
C SER A 87 -11.94 -3.51 -6.72
N LEU A 88 -10.89 -4.30 -6.48
CA LEU A 88 -10.45 -4.64 -5.13
C LEU A 88 -9.92 -3.40 -4.38
N PHE A 89 -9.06 -2.60 -5.01
CA PHE A 89 -8.52 -1.38 -4.41
C PHE A 89 -9.59 -0.35 -4.08
N ASN A 90 -10.67 -0.26 -4.87
CA ASN A 90 -11.80 0.61 -4.56
C ASN A 90 -12.56 0.24 -3.28
N ASN A 91 -12.41 -0.99 -2.78
CA ASN A 91 -12.98 -1.40 -1.49
C ASN A 91 -12.03 -1.12 -0.31
N LEU A 92 -10.80 -0.67 -0.56
CA LEU A 92 -9.81 -0.36 0.47
C LEU A 92 -9.92 1.11 0.92
N GLY A 93 -9.80 1.31 2.23
CA GLY A 93 -9.64 2.62 2.83
C GLY A 93 -8.21 3.13 2.69
N ASP A 94 -7.99 4.37 3.11
CA ASP A 94 -6.71 5.05 2.94
C ASP A 94 -5.58 4.39 3.75
N VAL A 95 -5.91 3.75 4.87
CA VAL A 95 -4.93 3.03 5.70
C VAL A 95 -4.50 1.72 5.04
N GLU A 96 -5.43 0.95 4.46
CA GLU A 96 -5.07 -0.28 3.73
C GLU A 96 -4.24 0.02 2.48
N ILE A 97 -4.59 1.08 1.73
CA ILE A 97 -3.78 1.50 0.58
C ILE A 97 -2.38 1.96 1.03
N ALA A 98 -2.28 2.70 2.13
CA ALA A 98 -0.99 3.11 2.69
C ALA A 98 -0.15 1.89 3.13
N ALA A 99 -0.79 0.87 3.71
CA ALA A 99 -0.12 -0.39 4.08
C ALA A 99 0.39 -1.14 2.85
N MET A 100 -0.41 -1.22 1.78
CA MET A 100 0.01 -1.76 0.47
C MET A 100 1.26 -1.04 -0.07
N ILE A 101 1.26 0.30 -0.09
CA ILE A 101 2.39 1.10 -0.60
C ILE A 101 3.65 0.86 0.24
N LYS A 102 3.50 0.76 1.57
CA LYS A 102 4.61 0.53 2.48
C LYS A 102 5.26 -0.85 2.24
N ARG A 103 4.46 -1.89 1.97
CA ARG A 103 4.93 -3.26 1.74
C ARG A 103 5.40 -3.50 0.31
N HIS A 104 4.81 -2.81 -0.67
CA HIS A 104 5.13 -2.89 -2.09
C HIS A 104 5.53 -1.51 -2.66
N PRO A 105 6.72 -0.98 -2.30
CA PRO A 105 7.14 0.34 -2.77
C PRO A 105 7.27 0.39 -4.29
N PHE A 106 7.00 1.57 -4.86
CA PHE A 106 7.03 1.74 -6.32
C PHE A 106 8.45 1.60 -6.88
N GLU A 107 8.56 1.27 -8.17
CA GLU A 107 9.85 1.00 -8.81
C GLU A 107 10.81 2.20 -8.75
N SER A 108 10.30 3.44 -8.73
CA SER A 108 11.11 4.64 -8.56
C SER A 108 11.87 4.68 -7.23
N ASP A 109 11.41 3.92 -6.24
CA ASP A 109 11.87 3.99 -4.85
C ASP A 109 12.89 2.90 -4.51
N ILE A 110 13.13 1.93 -5.40
CA ILE A 110 14.07 0.81 -5.19
C ILE A 110 14.95 0.58 -6.44
N GLN A 111 16.26 0.35 -6.25
CA GLN A 111 17.11 -0.26 -7.29
C GLN A 111 16.73 -1.75 -7.41
N ALA A 112 15.69 -2.05 -8.19
CA ALA A 112 15.05 -3.37 -8.25
C ALA A 112 16.04 -4.51 -8.58
N VAL A 113 16.30 -5.37 -7.59
CA VAL A 113 17.00 -6.66 -7.77
C VAL A 113 15.96 -7.77 -7.65
N ASN A 114 15.73 -8.52 -8.74
CA ASN A 114 15.00 -9.80 -8.83
C ASN A 114 13.63 -9.91 -8.11
N LEU A 115 12.68 -9.00 -8.37
CA LEU A 115 11.27 -9.22 -8.00
C LEU A 115 10.58 -10.19 -8.97
N SER A 116 9.60 -10.97 -8.49
CA SER A 116 8.78 -11.82 -9.35
C SER A 116 7.94 -10.99 -10.32
N GLU A 117 7.51 -11.58 -11.44
CA GLU A 117 6.64 -10.90 -12.41
C GLU A 117 5.31 -10.47 -11.77
N ALA A 118 4.71 -11.32 -10.94
CA ALA A 118 3.46 -11.01 -10.23
C ALA A 118 3.62 -9.83 -9.27
N GLU A 119 4.75 -9.73 -8.56
CA GLU A 119 5.06 -8.60 -7.68
C GLU A 119 5.24 -7.30 -8.48
N GLN A 120 5.86 -7.35 -9.67
CA GLN A 120 5.97 -6.18 -10.55
C GLN A 120 4.59 -5.73 -11.04
N VAL A 121 3.71 -6.67 -11.40
CA VAL A 121 2.33 -6.38 -11.81
C VAL A 121 1.54 -5.71 -10.68
N LEU A 122 1.60 -6.25 -9.46
CA LEU A 122 0.96 -5.66 -8.28
C LEU A 122 1.41 -4.20 -8.08
N ARG A 123 2.73 -3.95 -8.10
CA ARG A 123 3.28 -2.60 -7.93
C ARG A 123 2.82 -1.64 -9.02
N LEU A 124 2.85 -2.08 -10.28
CA LEU A 124 2.41 -1.28 -11.41
C LEU A 124 0.93 -0.88 -11.29
N TYR A 125 0.06 -1.84 -10.95
CA TYR A 125 -1.36 -1.59 -10.80
C TYR A 125 -1.67 -0.72 -9.58
N LEU A 126 -0.98 -0.93 -8.46
CA LEU A 126 -1.10 -0.08 -7.28
C LEU A 126 -0.66 1.37 -7.58
N GLU A 127 0.48 1.55 -8.23
CA GLU A 127 0.97 2.88 -8.60
C GLU A 127 0.00 3.60 -9.54
N ASN A 128 -0.48 2.91 -10.57
CA ASN A 128 -1.47 3.45 -11.51
C ASN A 128 -2.79 3.78 -10.84
N TYR A 129 -3.24 2.96 -9.88
CA TYR A 129 -4.42 3.23 -9.08
C TYR A 129 -4.25 4.52 -8.26
N VAL A 130 -3.16 4.64 -7.51
CA VAL A 130 -2.87 5.80 -6.66
C VAL A 130 -2.77 7.08 -7.49
N LYS A 131 -2.10 7.05 -8.66
CA LYS A 131 -2.01 8.20 -9.57
C LYS A 131 -3.38 8.71 -10.06
N LYS A 132 -4.39 7.84 -10.14
CA LYS A 132 -5.77 8.18 -10.55
C LYS A 132 -6.61 8.78 -9.41
N LEU A 133 -6.16 8.70 -8.15
CA LEU A 133 -6.89 9.26 -7.01
C LEU A 133 -6.86 10.81 -7.00
N PRO A 134 -7.80 11.48 -6.33
CA PRO A 134 -7.70 12.92 -6.08
C PRO A 134 -6.42 13.29 -5.34
N SER A 135 -5.75 14.39 -5.71
CA SER A 135 -4.44 14.77 -5.14
C SER A 135 -4.44 14.89 -3.62
N ASN A 136 -5.51 15.42 -3.03
CA ASN A 136 -5.66 15.50 -1.57
C ASN A 136 -5.70 14.12 -0.91
N ARG A 137 -6.31 13.13 -1.56
CA ARG A 137 -6.37 11.75 -1.07
C ARG A 137 -5.00 11.07 -1.21
N GLN A 138 -4.31 11.29 -2.33
CA GLN A 138 -2.94 10.80 -2.54
C GLN A 138 -2.00 11.31 -1.43
N GLU A 139 -1.97 12.63 -1.20
CA GLU A 139 -1.14 13.24 -0.16
C GLU A 139 -1.45 12.66 1.22
N HIS A 140 -2.73 12.43 1.54
CA HIS A 140 -3.14 11.84 2.79
C HIS A 140 -2.64 10.39 2.95
N ILE A 141 -2.79 9.57 1.91
CA ILE A 141 -2.33 8.18 1.90
C ILE A 141 -0.80 8.10 2.10
N PHE A 142 -0.02 8.94 1.39
CA PHE A 142 1.43 8.96 1.54
C PHE A 142 1.86 9.40 2.95
N GLN A 143 1.17 10.37 3.55
CA GLN A 143 1.41 10.74 4.95
C GLN A 143 1.14 9.57 5.91
N ILE A 144 0.06 8.82 5.70
CA ILE A 144 -0.23 7.62 6.51
C ILE A 144 0.92 6.61 6.34
N ALA A 145 1.38 6.35 5.11
CA ALA A 145 2.43 5.40 4.82
C ALA A 145 3.78 5.77 5.48
N GLU A 146 4.10 7.06 5.58
CA GLU A 146 5.27 7.54 6.32
C GLU A 146 5.19 7.21 7.82
N TYR A 147 4.01 7.35 8.43
CA TYR A 147 3.79 7.11 9.85
C TYR A 147 3.48 5.65 10.23
N LEU A 148 3.32 4.76 9.24
CA LEU A 148 3.15 3.34 9.49
C LEU A 148 4.42 2.74 10.08
N LEU A 149 4.27 2.10 11.23
CA LEU A 149 5.34 1.32 11.85
C LEU A 149 5.56 0.03 11.05
N GLU A 150 6.83 -0.31 10.82
CA GLU A 150 7.22 -1.65 10.44
C GLU A 150 6.91 -2.57 11.62
N VAL A 151 5.87 -3.40 11.48
CA VAL A 151 5.62 -4.49 12.41
C VAL A 151 6.39 -5.68 11.87
N ASP A 152 7.63 -5.86 12.35
CA ASP A 152 8.31 -7.14 12.25
C ASP A 152 7.43 -8.18 12.95
N ILE A 153 6.86 -9.11 12.18
CA ILE A 153 6.18 -10.30 12.70
C ILE A 153 7.21 -11.41 12.84
#